data_AF-X0XJK4-F1
#
_entry.id   AF-X0XJK4-F1
#
_cell.length_a   1.000
_cell.length_b   1.000
_cell.length_c   1.000
_cell.angle_alpha   90.00
_cell.angle_beta   90.00
_cell.angle_gamma   90.00
#
_symmetry.space_group_name_H-M   'P 1'
#
loop_
_entity.id
_entity.type
_entity.pdbx_description
1 polymer ?
#
loop_
_entity_poly.entity_id
_entity_poly.type
_entity_poly.pdbx_seq_one_letter_code
_entity_poly.pdbx_strand_id
1 'polypeptide(L)'
;NLPVVGVIENMSGFICPHCNHRTDIFTGGGGKQIAKDFDVPFLGSIPIDSEVVSACDSGKPFINFNSQNTTAQALNYAFEPLLKPDMKNQTNKEAKVK
;
A
#
# COMPACT_ATOMS: atom_id res chain seq x y z
N ASN A 1 -21.66 -10.02 2.86
CA ASN A 1 -20.51 -9.58 3.67
C ASN A 1 -19.35 -9.32 2.72
N LEU A 2 -18.66 -8.18 2.81
CA LEU A 2 -17.54 -7.85 1.92
C LEU A 2 -16.21 -8.21 2.63
N PRO A 3 -15.33 -9.05 2.05
CA PRO A 3 -14.09 -9.42 2.70
C PRO A 3 -13.13 -8.23 2.78
N VAL A 4 -12.52 -8.04 3.95
CA VAL A 4 -11.43 -7.06 4.12
C VAL A 4 -10.12 -7.72 3.70
N VAL A 5 -9.49 -7.18 2.66
CA VAL A 5 -8.24 -7.71 2.10
C VAL A 5 -7.00 -7.30 2.91
N GLY A 6 -7.10 -6.23 3.69
CA GLY A 6 -6.04 -5.77 4.57
C GLY A 6 -6.14 -4.28 4.90
N VAL A 7 -5.14 -3.78 5.62
CA VAL A 7 -5.02 -2.40 6.08
C VAL A 7 -3.77 -1.76 5.50
N ILE A 8 -3.90 -0.56 4.93
CA ILE A 8 -2.80 0.31 4.55
C ILE A 8 -2.85 1.53 5.47
N GLU A 9 -1.73 1.88 6.10
CA GLU A 9 -1.60 3.10 6.89
C GLU A 9 -1.17 4.26 5.99
N ASN A 10 -2.09 5.18 5.74
CA ASN A 10 -1.80 6.41 5.00
C ASN A 10 -1.11 7.47 5.89
N MET A 11 -0.36 8.37 5.27
CA MET A 11 0.33 9.51 5.91
C MET A 11 1.31 9.12 7.03
N SER A 12 1.98 7.98 6.87
CA SER A 12 2.93 7.43 7.85
C SER A 12 4.32 8.07 7.67
N GLY A 13 4.48 9.26 8.24
CA GLY A 13 5.68 10.09 8.09
C GLY A 13 5.62 10.98 6.85
N PHE A 14 6.64 11.81 6.68
CA PHE A 14 6.74 12.83 5.64
C PHE A 14 8.12 12.80 4.99
N ILE A 15 8.17 12.76 3.66
CA ILE A 15 9.41 12.84 2.89
C ILE A 15 9.70 14.30 2.55
N CYS A 16 10.83 14.82 3.04
CA CYS A 16 11.25 16.19 2.74
C CYS A 16 11.62 16.31 1.25
N PRO A 17 11.01 17.22 0.47
CA PRO A 17 11.29 17.37 -0.96
C PRO A 17 12.68 17.93 -1.27
N HIS A 18 13.39 18.45 -0.25
CA HIS A 18 14.71 19.07 -0.43
C HIS A 18 15.87 18.13 -0.12
N CYS A 19 15.70 17.25 0.86
CA CYS A 19 16.79 16.38 1.35
C CYS A 19 16.42 14.89 1.41
N ASN A 20 15.19 14.52 1.02
CA ASN A 20 14.67 13.16 1.03
C ASN A 20 14.67 12.48 2.42
N HIS A 21 14.86 13.25 3.49
CA HIS A 21 14.77 12.76 4.86
C HIS A 21 13.31 12.47 5.22
N ARG A 22 13.09 11.34 5.88
CA ARG A 22 11.79 10.98 6.43
C ARG A 22 11.65 11.52 7.85
N THR A 23 10.61 12.31 8.09
CA THR A 23 10.24 12.80 9.41
C THR A 23 8.89 12.23 9.82
N ASP A 24 8.81 11.66 11.02
CA ASP A 24 7.53 11.22 11.58
C ASP A 24 6.81 12.42 12.20
N ILE A 25 5.91 13.03 11.43
CA ILE A 25 5.12 14.21 11.85
C ILE A 25 3.90 13.83 12.71
N PHE A 26 3.47 12.57 12.65
CA PHE A 26 2.39 11.99 13.45
C PHE A 26 2.88 10.73 14.14
N THR A 27 2.25 10.35 15.25
CA THR A 27 2.48 9.04 15.87
C THR A 27 1.99 7.94 14.92
N GLY A 28 2.90 7.07 14.47
CA GLY A 28 2.59 5.98 13.54
C GLY A 28 2.21 4.67 14.22
N GLY A 29 1.87 3.66 13.42
CA GLY A 29 1.65 2.28 13.85
C GLY A 29 0.20 1.93 14.21
N GLY A 30 -0.72 2.90 14.21
CA GLY A 30 -2.15 2.66 14.46
C GLY A 30 -2.78 1.70 13.46
N GLY A 31 -2.39 1.78 12.17
CA GLY A 31 -2.87 0.87 11.14
C GLY A 31 -2.41 -0.57 11.39
N LYS A 32 -1.16 -0.75 11.85
CA LYS A 32 -0.61 -2.07 12.20
C LYS A 32 -1.32 -2.66 13.42
N GLN A 33 -1.67 -1.84 14.41
CA GLN A 33 -2.42 -2.28 15.59
C GLN A 33 -3.85 -2.70 15.21
N ILE A 34 -4.57 -1.89 14.42
CA ILE A 34 -5.92 -2.24 13.96
C ILE A 34 -5.92 -3.51 13.12
N ALA A 35 -4.93 -3.68 12.22
CA ALA A 35 -4.80 -4.90 11.43
C ALA A 35 -4.68 -6.14 12.33
N LYS A 36 -3.91 -6.04 13.41
CA LYS A 36 -3.77 -7.10 14.42
C LYS A 36 -5.07 -7.34 15.20
N ASP A 37 -5.75 -6.27 15.63
CA ASP A 37 -6.96 -6.37 16.46
C ASP A 37 -8.13 -7.03 15.71
N PHE A 38 -8.19 -6.84 14.40
CA PHE A 38 -9.23 -7.40 13.52
C PHE A 38 -8.79 -8.67 12.77
N ASP A 39 -7.60 -9.19 13.03
CA ASP A 39 -7.03 -10.37 12.36
C ASP A 39 -7.06 -10.26 10.82
N VAL A 40 -6.65 -9.10 10.30
CA VAL A 40 -6.55 -8.82 8.86
C VAL A 40 -5.10 -8.46 8.47
N PRO A 41 -4.69 -8.69 7.21
CA PRO A 41 -3.33 -8.39 6.78
C PRO A 41 -2.99 -6.91 6.94
N PHE A 42 -1.80 -6.61 7.45
CA PHE A 42 -1.21 -5.27 7.32
C PHE A 42 -0.40 -5.22 6.03
N LEU A 43 -0.83 -4.38 5.08
CA LEU A 43 -0.27 -4.32 3.74
C LEU A 43 0.88 -3.31 3.65
N GLY A 44 0.94 -2.30 4.51
CA GLY A 44 2.07 -1.38 4.57
C GLY A 44 1.71 0.01 5.06
N SER A 45 2.71 0.88 5.06
CA SER A 45 2.62 2.29 5.44
C SER A 45 3.09 3.17 4.30
N ILE A 46 2.33 4.20 3.94
CA ILE A 46 2.65 5.13 2.85
C ILE A 46 2.92 6.51 3.46
N PRO A 47 4.11 7.12 3.26
CA PRO A 47 4.39 8.45 3.77
C PRO A 47 3.69 9.54 2.92
N ILE A 48 3.63 10.75 3.47
CA ILE A 48 3.32 11.96 2.70
C ILE A 48 4.53 12.30 1.83
N ASP A 49 4.29 12.48 0.54
CA ASP A 49 5.30 12.84 -0.45
C ASP A 49 4.67 13.80 -1.47
N SER A 50 5.30 14.97 -1.66
CA SER A 50 4.82 15.99 -2.60
C SER A 50 4.86 15.53 -4.05
N GLU A 51 5.76 14.61 -4.41
CA GLU A 51 5.82 14.05 -5.76
C GLU A 51 4.59 13.18 -6.06
N VAL A 52 4.07 12.46 -5.05
CA VAL A 52 2.83 11.68 -5.18
C VAL A 52 1.65 12.61 -5.45
N VAL A 53 1.54 13.72 -4.70
CA VAL A 53 0.49 14.73 -4.91
C VAL A 53 0.54 15.27 -6.34
N SER A 54 1.74 15.68 -6.78
CA SER A 54 1.96 16.22 -8.12
C SER A 54 1.62 15.20 -9.23
N ALA A 55 1.94 13.92 -9.01
CA ALA A 55 1.60 12.85 -9.94
C ALA A 55 0.09 12.59 -10.00
N CYS A 56 -0.59 12.57 -8.85
CA CYS A 56 -2.05 12.44 -8.77
C CYS A 56 -2.78 13.59 -9.47
N ASP A 57 -2.38 14.85 -9.21
CA ASP A 57 -2.98 16.03 -9.82
C ASP A 57 -2.79 16.06 -11.34
N SER A 58 -1.65 15.55 -11.82
CA SER A 58 -1.35 15.44 -13.26
C SER A 58 -1.94 14.19 -13.93
N GLY A 59 -2.64 13.31 -13.20
CA GLY A 59 -3.22 12.07 -13.71
C GLY A 59 -2.17 11.02 -14.12
N LYS A 60 -0.95 11.10 -13.58
CA LYS A 60 0.16 10.20 -13.90
C LYS A 60 0.35 9.17 -12.79
N PRO A 61 0.44 7.86 -13.12
CA PRO A 61 0.74 6.83 -12.11
C PRO A 61 2.14 7.02 -11.51
N PHE A 62 2.21 7.46 -10.25
CA PHE A 62 3.48 7.75 -9.57
C PHE A 62 4.49 6.57 -9.61
N ILE A 63 3.99 5.35 -9.44
CA ILE A 63 4.78 4.11 -9.41
C ILE A 63 5.56 3.87 -10.72
N ASN A 64 5.03 4.30 -11.86
CA ASN A 64 5.62 4.02 -13.17
C ASN A 64 6.78 4.96 -13.53
N PHE A 65 6.88 6.12 -12.88
CA PHE A 65 7.86 7.15 -13.25
C PHE A 65 9.02 7.25 -12.26
N ASN A 66 8.81 6.88 -10.99
CA ASN A 66 9.79 7.09 -9.90
C ASN A 66 10.13 5.79 -9.14
N SER A 67 10.50 4.72 -9.83
CA SER A 67 10.71 3.38 -9.23
C SER A 67 11.79 3.30 -8.12
N GLN A 68 12.72 4.26 -8.07
CA GLN A 68 13.76 4.33 -7.04
C GLN A 68 13.39 5.21 -5.83
N ASN A 69 12.25 5.92 -5.88
CA ASN A 69 11.78 6.74 -4.76
C ASN A 69 11.25 5.84 -3.63
N THR A 70 11.57 6.16 -2.37
CA THR A 70 11.15 5.42 -1.17
C THR A 70 9.64 5.27 -1.05
N THR A 71 8.88 6.29 -1.45
CA THR A 71 7.42 6.28 -1.47
C THR A 71 6.89 5.35 -2.56
N ALA A 72 7.55 5.28 -3.71
CA ALA A 72 7.16 4.36 -4.78
C ALA A 72 7.40 2.90 -4.38
N GLN A 73 8.50 2.64 -3.66
CA GLN A 73 8.77 1.32 -3.07
C GLN A 73 7.72 0.95 -2.02
N ALA A 74 7.32 1.89 -1.15
CA ALA A 74 6.27 1.67 -0.17
C ALA A 74 4.90 1.35 -0.82
N LEU A 75 4.54 2.09 -1.87
CA LEU A 75 3.33 1.83 -2.68
C LEU A 75 3.39 0.45 -3.35
N ASN A 76 4.50 0.11 -4.00
CA ASN A 76 4.70 -1.20 -4.62
C ASN A 76 4.54 -2.33 -3.60
N TYR A 77 5.20 -2.22 -2.44
CA TYR A 77 5.08 -3.19 -1.36
C TYR A 77 3.63 -3.36 -0.89
N ALA A 78 2.92 -2.24 -0.70
CA ALA A 78 1.54 -2.25 -0.22
C ALA A 78 0.56 -2.86 -1.23
N PHE A 79 0.80 -2.68 -2.53
CA PHE A 79 -0.10 -3.15 -3.58
C PHE A 79 0.29 -4.50 -4.18
N GLU A 80 1.53 -4.98 -4.04
CA GLU A 80 1.96 -6.28 -4.57
C GLU A 80 1.02 -7.44 -4.17
N PRO A 81 0.54 -7.55 -2.91
CA PRO A 81 -0.40 -8.60 -2.53
C PRO A 81 -1.75 -8.52 -3.24
N LEU A 82 -2.14 -7.33 -3.72
CA LEU A 82 -3.43 -7.07 -4.37
C LEU A 82 -3.38 -7.30 -5.89
N LEU A 83 -2.18 -7.25 -6.48
CA LEU A 83 -1.97 -7.42 -7.92
C LEU A 83 -1.84 -8.89 -8.34
N LYS A 84 -1.60 -9.80 -7.38
CA LYS A 84 -1.56 -11.24 -7.66
C LYS A 84 -2.99 -11.73 -7.90
N PRO A 85 -3.33 -12.24 -9.10
CA PRO A 85 -4.65 -12.82 -9.33
C PRO A 85 -4.89 -13.96 -8.34
N ASP A 86 -6.07 -13.99 -7.73
CA ASP A 86 -6.47 -14.95 -6.69
C ASP A 86 -5.94 -16.39 -6.91
N MET A 87 -4.94 -16.80 -6.13
CA MET A 87 -4.59 -18.23 -5.98
C MET A 87 -5.72 -19.05 -5.34
N LYS A 88 -6.72 -18.40 -4.73
CA LYS A 88 -7.84 -19.07 -4.05
C LYS A 88 -9.04 -19.39 -4.96
N ASN A 89 -9.07 -18.87 -6.19
CA ASN A 89 -10.18 -19.09 -7.13
C ASN A 89 -9.92 -20.18 -8.17
N GLN A 90 -8.74 -20.83 -8.17
CA GLN A 90 -8.43 -21.93 -9.08
C GLN A 90 -8.78 -23.32 -8.53
N THR A 91 -8.75 -23.53 -7.21
CA THR A 91 -9.04 -24.84 -6.60
C THR A 91 -10.52 -25.23 -6.59
N ASN A 92 -11.45 -24.30 -6.82
CA ASN A 92 -12.89 -24.58 -6.86
C ASN A 92 -13.47 -24.77 -8.27
N LYS A 93 -12.69 -24.55 -9.34
CA LYS A 93 -13.15 -24.77 -10.72
C LYS A 93 -12.89 -26.19 -11.24
N GLU A 94 -11.91 -26.91 -10.68
CA GLU A 94 -11.62 -28.30 -11.10
C GLU A 94 -12.48 -29.36 -10.39
N ALA A 95 -13.14 -29.01 -9.28
CA ALA A 95 -14.01 -29.93 -8.53
C ALA A 95 -15.49 -29.95 -9.00
N LYS A 96 -15.86 -29.12 -9.99
CA LYS A 96 -17.24 -29.06 -10.55
C LYS A 96 -17.37 -29.60 -11.97
N VAL A 97 -16.30 -30.21 -12.51
CA VAL A 97 -16.33 -30.93 -13.79
C VAL A 97 -15.82 -32.36 -13.56
N LYS A 98 -16.50 -33.09 -12.67
CA LYS A 98 -16.56 -34.55 -12.67
C LYS A 98 -17.94 -34.97 -12.19
#